data_AF-A0A7W0D316-F1
#
_entry.id   AF-A0A7W0D316-F1
#
_cell.length_a   1.000
_cell.length_b   1.000
_cell.length_c   1.000
_cell.angle_alpha   90.00
_cell.angle_beta   90.00
_cell.angle_gamma   90.00
#
_symmetry.space_group_name_H-M   'P 1'
#
loop_
_entity.id
_entity.type
_entity.pdbx_description
1 polymer ?
#
loop_
_entity_poly.entity_id
_entity_poly.type
_entity_poly.pdbx_seq_one_letter_code
_entity_poly.pdbx_strand_id
1 'polypeptide(L)'
;MLESLIRTAFVDDCLNIMNASEDICEVFKEVSTTHRTFAQFGSLTRSDDQIATELLARYRDDWESHRTVKEEVGFRSAPLVPKTEAESSLALALGWIAHRTARAHLTPESAEAGLYQDAELFRKRYVGGSGISREELTELFSVMQQRFFIEMHTFVPDVDDIEGWFDRLDEMMREWEGHMAQLASAVVAPDSEKGQRNVDTLKIYDEEDALIRMAETIRSGVRPSQGEIEAALSAEPRSKYARGLNQAINSLRRANAFFIGSSDLRSFNEFLAV
;
A
#
# COMPACT_ATOMS: atom_id res chain seq x y z
N MET A 1 14.71 7.24 -4.43
CA MET A 1 14.23 5.86 -4.14
C MET A 1 12.75 5.79 -4.48
N LEU A 2 12.39 5.50 -5.74
CA LEU A 2 10.96 5.39 -6.08
C LEU A 2 10.37 4.11 -5.51
N GLU A 3 9.24 4.27 -4.83
CA GLU A 3 8.41 3.17 -4.42
C GLU A 3 7.91 2.42 -5.65
N SER A 4 8.05 1.10 -5.62
CA SER A 4 7.61 0.23 -6.71
C SER A 4 6.09 0.18 -6.76
N LEU A 5 5.51 0.49 -7.92
CA LEU A 5 4.07 0.58 -8.14
C LEU A 5 3.34 -0.72 -7.72
N ILE A 6 3.99 -1.87 -7.90
CA ILE A 6 3.50 -3.17 -7.46
C ILE A 6 3.27 -3.23 -5.96
N ARG A 7 4.05 -2.54 -5.14
CA ARG A 7 3.92 -2.54 -3.69
C ARG A 7 2.77 -1.65 -3.23
N THR A 8 2.63 -0.47 -3.83
CA THR A 8 1.47 0.39 -3.56
C THR A 8 0.17 -0.31 -3.95
N ALA A 9 0.13 -0.90 -5.14
CA ALA A 9 -1.00 -1.70 -5.62
C ALA A 9 -1.30 -2.91 -4.72
N PHE A 10 -0.24 -3.55 -4.20
CA PHE A 10 -0.35 -4.66 -3.26
C PHE A 10 -0.95 -4.25 -1.91
N VAL A 11 -0.47 -3.14 -1.33
CA VAL A 11 -1.05 -2.59 -0.08
C VAL A 11 -2.53 -2.29 -0.31
N ASP A 12 -2.88 -1.64 -1.41
CA ASP A 12 -4.27 -1.36 -1.75
C ASP A 12 -5.14 -2.62 -1.83
N ASP A 13 -4.63 -3.69 -2.42
CA ASP A 13 -5.36 -4.96 -2.54
C ASP A 13 -5.53 -5.64 -1.19
N CYS A 14 -4.51 -5.58 -0.33
CA CYS A 14 -4.60 -6.07 1.05
C CYS A 14 -5.68 -5.32 1.83
N LEU A 15 -5.69 -3.99 1.77
CA LEU A 15 -6.68 -3.16 2.47
C LEU A 15 -8.09 -3.37 1.91
N ASN A 16 -8.24 -3.51 0.60
CA ASN A 16 -9.54 -3.80 -0.01
C ASN A 16 -10.12 -5.14 0.48
N ILE A 17 -9.30 -6.19 0.50
CA ILE A 17 -9.74 -7.52 0.99
C ILE A 17 -10.01 -7.47 2.49
N MET A 18 -9.14 -6.83 3.26
CA MET A 18 -9.35 -6.60 4.69
C MET A 18 -10.67 -5.87 4.97
N ASN A 19 -10.99 -4.83 4.20
CA ASN A 19 -12.21 -4.03 4.39
C ASN A 19 -13.48 -4.77 3.99
N ALA A 20 -13.39 -5.71 3.06
CA ALA A 20 -14.49 -6.60 2.68
C ALA A 20 -14.71 -7.74 3.69
N SER A 21 -13.74 -8.00 4.58
CA SER A 21 -13.79 -9.12 5.51
C SER A 21 -14.64 -8.82 6.76
N GLU A 22 -15.56 -9.72 7.11
CA GLU A 22 -16.46 -9.60 8.26
C GLU A 22 -15.73 -9.75 9.61
N ASP A 23 -14.59 -10.45 9.63
CA ASP A 23 -13.79 -10.72 10.84
C ASP A 23 -12.88 -9.55 11.27
N ILE A 24 -12.81 -8.48 10.47
CA ILE A 24 -12.03 -7.28 10.77
C ILE A 24 -12.87 -6.25 11.51
N CYS A 25 -12.30 -5.63 12.55
CA CYS A 25 -12.99 -4.61 13.35
C CYS A 25 -13.26 -3.33 12.54
N GLU A 26 -14.34 -2.63 12.89
CA GLU A 26 -14.74 -1.41 12.17
C GLU A 26 -13.69 -0.29 12.23
N VAL A 27 -12.90 -0.23 13.30
CA VAL A 27 -11.79 0.75 13.41
C VAL A 27 -10.80 0.58 12.27
N PHE A 28 -10.34 -0.64 11.98
CA PHE A 28 -9.40 -0.90 10.90
C PHE A 28 -10.00 -0.58 9.52
N LYS A 29 -11.28 -0.91 9.32
CA LYS A 29 -12.00 -0.61 8.08
C LYS A 29 -12.13 0.89 7.86
N GLU A 30 -12.50 1.62 8.92
CA GLU A 30 -12.65 3.06 8.90
C GLU A 30 -11.32 3.76 8.58
N VAL A 31 -10.25 3.43 9.32
CA VAL A 31 -8.97 4.13 9.14
C VAL A 31 -8.33 3.81 7.79
N SER A 32 -8.37 2.55 7.33
CA SER A 32 -7.80 2.19 6.03
C SER A 32 -8.59 2.75 4.84
N THR A 33 -9.90 2.98 5.00
CA THR A 33 -10.73 3.62 3.98
C THR A 33 -10.50 5.13 3.96
N THR A 34 -10.53 5.77 5.13
CA THR A 34 -10.49 7.24 5.27
C THR A 34 -9.07 7.80 5.12
N HIS A 35 -8.06 7.04 5.53
CA HIS A 35 -6.65 7.43 5.57
C HIS A 35 -5.78 6.53 4.70
N ARG A 36 -6.32 6.14 3.54
CA ARG A 36 -5.66 5.22 2.60
C ARG A 36 -4.27 5.65 2.19
N THR A 37 -4.06 6.94 1.90
CA THR A 37 -2.72 7.49 1.60
C THR A 37 -1.71 7.20 2.70
N PHE A 38 -2.11 7.33 3.98
CA PHE A 38 -1.21 7.05 5.10
C PHE A 38 -0.85 5.57 5.19
N ALA A 39 -1.80 4.69 4.88
CA ALA A 39 -1.48 3.27 4.75
C ALA A 39 -0.51 3.02 3.59
N GLN A 40 -0.62 3.74 2.47
CA GLN A 40 0.37 3.64 1.41
C GLN A 40 1.75 4.11 1.91
N PHE A 41 1.86 5.18 2.69
CA PHE A 41 3.13 5.62 3.29
C PHE A 41 3.77 4.60 4.24
N GLY A 42 3.03 3.58 4.69
CA GLY A 42 3.61 2.46 5.42
C GLY A 42 4.71 1.75 4.64
N SER A 43 4.73 1.88 3.31
CA SER A 43 5.80 1.38 2.45
C SER A 43 7.12 2.16 2.50
N LEU A 44 7.07 3.43 2.90
CA LEU A 44 8.22 4.33 2.95
C LEU A 44 9.06 4.13 4.22
N THR A 45 8.47 3.50 5.22
CA THR A 45 9.12 3.16 6.48
C THR A 45 10.10 1.98 6.31
N ARG A 46 11.08 1.86 7.22
CA ARG A 46 12.03 0.77 7.15
C ARG A 46 11.41 -0.50 7.74
N SER A 47 11.78 -1.64 7.19
CA SER A 47 11.22 -2.95 7.59
C SER A 47 11.73 -3.45 8.94
N ASP A 48 12.81 -2.88 9.46
CA ASP A 48 13.37 -3.17 10.79
C ASP A 48 12.65 -2.42 11.91
N ASP A 49 11.80 -1.45 11.58
CA ASP A 49 11.14 -0.60 12.57
C ASP A 49 9.97 -1.36 13.24
N GLN A 50 9.95 -1.43 14.57
CA GLN A 50 8.81 -1.97 15.35
C GLN A 50 7.61 -1.01 15.37
N ILE A 51 7.58 -0.03 14.46
CA ILE A 51 6.63 1.08 14.45
C ILE A 51 5.18 0.60 14.44
N ALA A 52 4.85 -0.42 13.62
CA ALA A 52 3.49 -0.93 13.57
C ALA A 52 3.05 -1.54 14.91
N THR A 53 3.94 -2.30 15.55
CA THR A 53 3.68 -2.90 16.86
C THR A 53 3.48 -1.82 17.93
N GLU A 54 4.34 -0.81 17.97
CA GLU A 54 4.26 0.29 18.93
C GLU A 54 2.98 1.11 18.75
N LEU A 55 2.62 1.45 17.50
CA LEU A 55 1.40 2.19 17.19
C LEU A 55 0.15 1.37 17.52
N LEU A 56 0.11 0.09 17.17
CA LEU A 56 -1.01 -0.79 17.53
C LEU A 56 -1.17 -0.92 19.05
N ALA A 57 -0.07 -1.10 19.79
CA ALA A 57 -0.11 -1.20 21.24
C ALA A 57 -0.56 0.11 21.90
N ARG A 58 -0.08 1.26 21.39
CA ARG A 58 -0.46 2.59 21.87
C ARG A 58 -1.97 2.83 21.76
N TYR A 59 -2.58 2.46 20.63
CA TYR A 59 -3.99 2.80 20.36
C TYR A 59 -5.00 1.72 20.76
N ARG A 60 -4.53 0.53 21.14
CA ARG A 60 -5.38 -0.61 21.50
C ARG A 60 -6.29 -0.34 22.71
N ASP A 61 -5.76 0.20 23.79
CA ASP A 61 -6.49 0.27 25.06
C ASP A 61 -7.41 1.50 25.18
N ASP A 62 -7.21 2.54 24.37
CA ASP A 62 -7.92 3.82 24.50
C ASP A 62 -8.19 4.52 23.15
N TRP A 63 -8.65 3.76 22.16
CA TRP A 63 -8.93 4.27 20.81
C TRP A 63 -9.87 5.49 20.80
N GLU A 64 -10.98 5.42 21.54
CA GLU A 64 -12.00 6.47 21.55
C GLU A 64 -11.45 7.80 22.08
N SER A 65 -10.62 7.79 23.12
CA SER A 65 -10.01 9.02 23.64
C SER A 65 -9.02 9.63 22.64
N HIS A 66 -8.32 8.79 21.87
CA HIS A 66 -7.39 9.23 20.83
C HIS A 66 -8.07 9.78 19.56
N ARG A 67 -9.32 9.38 19.30
CA ARG A 67 -10.13 9.90 18.19
C ARG A 67 -10.71 11.29 18.47
N THR A 68 -10.85 11.67 19.73
CA THR A 68 -11.35 13.01 20.06
C THR A 68 -10.28 14.07 19.85
N VAL A 69 -10.42 14.86 18.77
CA VAL A 69 -9.66 16.10 18.60
C VAL A 69 -10.13 17.06 19.69
N LYS A 70 -9.26 17.41 20.64
CA LYS A 70 -9.55 18.55 21.52
C LYS A 70 -9.72 19.76 20.60
N GLU A 71 -10.87 20.43 20.68
CA GLU A 71 -11.12 21.70 20.00
C GLU A 71 -10.16 22.78 20.53
N GLU A 72 -8.88 22.71 20.17
CA GLU A 72 -7.93 23.76 20.44
C GLU A 72 -7.99 24.77 19.29
N VAL A 73 -8.90 25.72 19.47
CA VAL A 73 -8.81 27.14 19.07
C VAL A 73 -7.98 27.45 17.80
N GLY A 74 -8.65 27.77 16.69
CA GLY A 74 -8.31 29.03 16.00
C GLY A 74 -7.95 29.05 14.51
N PHE A 75 -7.86 27.95 13.76
CA PHE A 75 -7.66 28.04 12.29
C PHE A 75 -8.96 27.79 11.51
N ARG A 76 -9.73 28.87 11.32
CA ARG A 76 -11.07 28.88 10.67
C ARG A 76 -11.07 28.77 9.13
N SER A 77 -9.97 28.40 8.48
CA SER A 77 -9.83 28.64 7.02
C SER A 77 -9.67 27.41 6.14
N ALA A 78 -9.67 26.19 6.67
CA ALA A 78 -9.70 24.99 5.84
C ALA A 78 -10.81 24.02 6.30
N PRO A 79 -11.76 23.63 5.43
CA PRO A 79 -12.67 22.54 5.72
C PRO A 79 -11.90 21.24 5.51
N LEU A 80 -11.08 20.85 6.47
CA LEU A 80 -10.44 19.56 6.50
C LEU A 80 -10.99 18.86 7.73
N VAL A 81 -11.70 17.75 7.51
CA VAL A 81 -12.03 16.77 8.57
C VAL A 81 -10.79 16.67 9.45
N PRO A 82 -10.84 17.02 10.74
CA PRO A 82 -9.65 17.01 11.57
C PRO A 82 -9.29 15.54 11.77
N LYS A 83 -8.46 15.04 10.85
CA LYS A 83 -7.88 13.72 10.89
C LYS A 83 -7.10 13.66 12.19
N THR A 84 -7.41 12.72 13.06
CA THR A 84 -6.56 12.56 14.23
C THR A 84 -5.22 12.00 13.79
N GLU A 85 -4.16 12.43 14.48
CA GLU A 85 -2.85 11.79 14.40
C GLU A 85 -2.98 10.27 14.64
N ALA A 86 -3.91 9.86 15.51
CA ALA A 86 -4.19 8.46 15.81
C ALA A 86 -4.71 7.67 14.62
N GLU A 87 -5.71 8.17 13.88
CA GLU A 87 -6.23 7.48 12.70
C GLU A 87 -5.19 7.37 11.59
N SER A 88 -4.43 8.45 11.36
CA SER A 88 -3.37 8.47 10.35
C SER A 88 -2.24 7.50 10.71
N SER A 89 -1.84 7.47 11.98
CA SER A 89 -0.82 6.56 12.50
C SER A 89 -1.27 5.10 12.46
N LEU A 90 -2.53 4.82 12.78
CA LEU A 90 -3.06 3.47 12.70
C LEU A 90 -3.12 2.98 11.24
N ALA A 91 -3.56 3.83 10.30
CA ALA A 91 -3.51 3.51 8.88
C ALA A 91 -2.07 3.25 8.41
N LEU A 92 -1.10 4.06 8.82
CA LEU A 92 0.33 3.85 8.57
C LEU A 92 0.79 2.47 9.06
N ALA A 93 0.40 2.06 10.27
CA ALA A 93 0.72 0.75 10.83
C ALA A 93 0.14 -0.42 9.99
N LEU A 94 -1.12 -0.32 9.54
CA LEU A 94 -1.73 -1.32 8.67
C LEU A 94 -1.01 -1.43 7.32
N GLY A 95 -0.68 -0.27 6.75
CA GLY A 95 0.14 -0.13 5.57
C GLY A 95 1.49 -0.80 5.67
N TRP A 96 2.20 -0.53 6.78
CA TRP A 96 3.50 -1.12 7.10
C TRP A 96 3.43 -2.66 7.13
N ILE A 97 2.41 -3.21 7.79
CA ILE A 97 2.22 -4.66 7.92
C ILE A 97 2.03 -5.31 6.55
N ALA A 98 1.21 -4.72 5.69
CA ALA A 98 1.03 -5.19 4.32
C ALA A 98 2.31 -5.03 3.49
N HIS A 99 3.00 -3.89 3.58
CA HIS A 99 4.23 -3.66 2.81
C HIS A 99 5.37 -4.61 3.20
N ARG A 100 5.50 -4.95 4.49
CA ARG A 100 6.54 -5.88 4.96
C ARG A 100 6.47 -7.22 4.24
N THR A 101 5.28 -7.77 4.06
CA THR A 101 5.10 -9.04 3.33
C THR A 101 5.35 -8.85 1.83
N ALA A 102 4.94 -7.71 1.25
CA ALA A 102 5.30 -7.35 -0.13
C ALA A 102 6.83 -7.37 -0.32
N ARG A 103 7.60 -6.83 0.61
CA ARG A 103 9.07 -6.84 0.54
C ARG A 103 9.64 -8.26 0.56
N ALA A 104 9.08 -9.17 1.33
CA ALA A 104 9.52 -10.56 1.37
C ALA A 104 9.32 -11.31 0.04
N HIS A 105 8.24 -11.00 -0.70
CA HIS A 105 7.87 -11.74 -1.92
C HIS A 105 8.16 -11.01 -3.23
N LEU A 106 8.18 -9.68 -3.21
CA LEU A 106 8.15 -8.79 -4.39
C LEU A 106 9.34 -7.83 -4.40
N THR A 107 10.44 -8.15 -3.70
CA THR A 107 11.69 -7.41 -3.89
C THR A 107 12.33 -7.84 -5.21
N PRO A 108 12.51 -6.91 -6.17
CA PRO A 108 13.16 -7.23 -7.42
C PRO A 108 14.66 -7.43 -7.22
N GLU A 109 15.26 -8.29 -8.04
CA GLU A 109 16.70 -8.56 -8.01
C GLU A 109 17.54 -7.42 -8.62
N SER A 110 16.89 -6.55 -9.40
CA SER A 110 17.53 -5.39 -10.03
C SER A 110 16.49 -4.28 -10.30
N ALA A 111 16.97 -3.06 -10.56
CA ALA A 111 16.11 -1.96 -10.98
C ALA A 111 15.35 -2.27 -12.29
N GLU A 112 15.99 -2.97 -13.25
CA GLU A 112 15.32 -3.41 -14.48
C GLU A 112 14.17 -4.38 -14.15
N ALA A 113 14.41 -5.35 -13.27
CA ALA A 113 13.36 -6.29 -12.88
C ALA A 113 12.18 -5.56 -12.22
N GLY A 114 12.44 -4.60 -11.32
CA GLY A 114 11.40 -3.77 -10.70
C GLY A 114 10.58 -2.99 -11.73
N LEU A 115 11.25 -2.35 -12.69
CA LEU A 115 10.59 -1.60 -13.78
C LEU A 115 9.61 -2.48 -14.58
N TYR A 116 10.04 -3.69 -14.97
CA TYR A 116 9.21 -4.59 -15.75
C TYR A 116 8.07 -5.22 -14.94
N GLN A 117 8.29 -5.46 -13.65
CA GLN A 117 7.24 -5.93 -12.73
C GLN A 117 6.15 -4.87 -12.57
N ASP A 118 6.53 -3.61 -12.37
CA ASP A 118 5.61 -2.48 -12.28
C ASP A 118 4.87 -2.25 -13.59
N ALA A 119 5.57 -2.30 -14.72
CA ALA A 119 4.98 -2.13 -16.05
C ALA A 119 3.91 -3.20 -16.35
N GLU A 120 4.22 -4.47 -16.07
CA GLU A 120 3.27 -5.56 -16.33
C GLU A 120 2.04 -5.46 -15.43
N LEU A 121 2.23 -5.20 -14.13
CA LEU A 121 1.08 -5.01 -13.24
C LEU A 121 0.24 -3.82 -13.69
N PHE A 122 0.88 -2.70 -14.05
CA PHE A 122 0.18 -1.52 -14.49
C PHE A 122 -0.68 -1.80 -15.72
N ARG A 123 -0.11 -2.49 -16.71
CA ARG A 123 -0.82 -2.90 -17.93
C ARG A 123 -2.05 -3.75 -17.60
N LYS A 124 -1.86 -4.80 -16.79
CA LYS A 124 -2.95 -5.71 -16.41
C LYS A 124 -4.06 -5.00 -15.63
N ARG A 125 -3.70 -4.12 -14.70
CA ARG A 125 -4.65 -3.51 -13.76
C ARG A 125 -5.35 -2.27 -14.29
N TYR A 126 -4.66 -1.41 -15.03
CA TYR A 126 -5.15 -0.07 -15.37
C TYR A 126 -5.39 0.14 -16.87
N VAL A 127 -4.67 -0.58 -17.73
CA VAL A 127 -4.79 -0.41 -19.19
C VAL A 127 -5.85 -1.36 -19.77
N GLY A 128 -6.10 -2.52 -19.15
CA GLY A 128 -7.23 -3.39 -19.50
C GLY A 128 -7.25 -3.86 -20.96
N GLY A 129 -6.09 -3.90 -21.63
CA GLY A 129 -5.96 -4.21 -23.05
C GLY A 129 -6.37 -3.10 -24.03
N SER A 130 -7.09 -2.06 -23.57
CA SER A 130 -7.29 -0.83 -24.34
C SER A 130 -5.99 -0.04 -24.32
N GLY A 131 -5.18 -0.18 -25.36
CA GLY A 131 -3.86 0.45 -25.45
C GLY A 131 -3.89 1.92 -25.01
N ILE A 132 -2.94 2.31 -24.17
CA ILE A 132 -2.73 3.68 -23.70
C ILE A 132 -1.50 4.26 -24.41
N SER A 133 -1.55 5.54 -24.79
CA SER A 133 -0.39 6.22 -25.37
C SER A 133 0.64 6.58 -24.29
N ARG A 134 1.87 6.85 -24.72
CA ARG A 134 2.93 7.31 -23.82
C ARG A 134 2.61 8.69 -23.24
N GLU A 135 2.01 9.54 -24.06
CA GLU A 135 1.63 10.91 -23.72
C GLU A 135 0.57 10.91 -22.61
N GLU A 136 -0.48 10.09 -22.74
CA GLU A 136 -1.53 9.94 -21.71
C GLU A 136 -0.97 9.41 -20.38
N LEU A 137 -0.05 8.44 -20.43
CA LEU A 137 0.61 7.94 -19.21
C LEU A 137 1.48 9.00 -18.53
N THR A 138 2.22 9.78 -19.33
CA THR A 138 3.11 10.81 -18.80
C THR A 138 2.30 11.91 -18.11
N GLU A 139 1.17 12.30 -18.70
CA GLU A 139 0.24 13.25 -18.07
C GLU A 139 -0.35 12.70 -16.77
N LEU A 140 -0.81 11.44 -16.78
CA LEU A 140 -1.32 10.78 -15.58
C LEU A 140 -0.29 10.75 -14.45
N PHE A 141 0.95 10.33 -14.75
CA PHE A 141 2.03 10.28 -13.77
C PHE A 141 2.40 11.65 -13.22
N SER A 142 2.35 12.71 -14.04
CA SER A 142 2.57 14.08 -13.56
C SER A 142 1.48 14.53 -12.57
N VAL A 143 0.22 14.21 -12.83
CA VAL A 143 -0.88 14.53 -11.90
C VAL A 143 -0.75 13.76 -10.58
N MET A 144 -0.38 12.48 -10.64
CA MET A 144 -0.15 11.66 -9.44
C MET A 144 1.01 12.22 -8.60
N GLN A 145 2.10 12.61 -9.26
CA GLN A 145 3.27 13.22 -8.63
C GLN A 145 2.90 14.48 -7.84
N GLN A 146 2.14 15.40 -8.44
CA GLN A 146 1.71 16.63 -7.78
C GLN A 146 0.87 16.35 -6.53
N ARG A 147 -0.08 15.42 -6.61
CA ARG A 147 -0.92 15.04 -5.46
C ARG A 147 -0.10 14.44 -4.34
N PHE A 148 0.81 13.53 -4.66
CA PHE A 148 1.68 12.88 -3.69
C PHE A 148 2.53 13.91 -2.92
N PHE A 149 3.13 14.89 -3.60
CA PHE A 149 3.90 15.93 -2.93
C PHE A 149 3.04 16.92 -2.14
N ILE A 150 1.82 17.20 -2.61
CA ILE A 150 0.83 17.95 -1.82
C ILE A 150 0.50 17.19 -0.53
N GLU A 151 0.42 15.87 -0.54
CA GLU A 151 0.14 15.12 0.68
C GLU A 151 1.36 15.01 1.59
N MET A 152 2.56 14.80 1.03
CA MET A 152 3.80 14.71 1.80
C MET A 152 4.12 15.97 2.60
N HIS A 153 4.00 17.17 2.00
CA HIS A 153 4.34 18.41 2.73
C HIS A 153 3.40 18.69 3.91
N THR A 154 2.21 18.08 3.93
CA THR A 154 1.28 18.19 5.05
C THR A 154 1.59 17.22 6.20
N PHE A 155 2.41 16.19 5.94
CA PHE A 155 2.67 15.13 6.92
C PHE A 155 3.89 15.41 7.81
N VAL A 156 4.99 15.90 7.24
CA VAL A 156 6.23 16.21 7.99
C VAL A 156 6.77 17.56 7.53
N PRO A 157 6.26 18.68 8.07
CA PRO A 157 6.85 19.98 7.80
C PRO A 157 8.22 20.05 8.47
N ASP A 158 9.30 20.11 7.69
CA ASP A 158 10.64 20.39 8.20
C ASP A 158 10.76 21.90 8.44
N VAL A 159 10.31 22.35 9.61
CA VAL A 159 10.31 23.76 9.99
C VAL A 159 11.71 24.30 10.30
N ASP A 160 12.67 23.40 10.57
CA ASP A 160 14.03 23.75 10.96
C ASP A 160 14.98 23.85 9.76
N ASP A 161 14.73 23.10 8.68
CA ASP A 161 15.52 23.09 7.43
C ASP A 161 14.62 23.12 6.18
N ILE A 162 13.89 24.22 6.00
CA ILE A 162 12.98 24.41 4.84
C ILE A 162 13.74 24.32 3.51
N GLU A 163 14.93 24.92 3.41
CA GLU A 163 15.73 24.91 2.18
C GLU A 163 16.21 23.50 1.83
N GLY A 164 16.80 22.77 2.80
CA GLY A 164 17.22 21.40 2.56
C GLY A 164 16.05 20.46 2.30
N TRP A 165 14.87 20.73 2.85
CA TRP A 165 13.64 20.02 2.48
C TRP A 165 13.27 20.24 1.01
N PHE A 166 13.34 21.48 0.51
CA PHE A 166 13.10 21.78 -0.91
C PHE A 166 14.13 21.12 -1.83
N ASP A 167 15.41 21.10 -1.45
CA ASP A 167 16.46 20.43 -2.22
C ASP A 167 16.20 18.92 -2.34
N ARG A 168 15.86 18.26 -1.22
CA ARG A 168 15.50 16.84 -1.20
C ARG A 168 14.25 16.55 -2.03
N LEU A 169 13.27 17.46 -2.00
CA LEU A 169 12.06 17.37 -2.80
C LEU A 169 12.36 17.49 -4.30
N ASP A 170 13.17 18.46 -4.72
CA ASP A 170 13.57 18.64 -6.12
C ASP A 170 14.35 17.42 -6.65
N GLU A 171 15.29 16.88 -5.86
CA GLU A 171 16.01 15.66 -6.23
C GLU A 171 15.05 14.48 -6.43
N MET A 172 14.12 14.26 -5.48
CA MET A 172 13.11 13.22 -5.57
C MET A 172 12.17 13.43 -6.77
N MET A 173 11.81 14.68 -7.10
CA MET A 173 11.01 15.00 -8.29
C MET A 173 11.72 14.60 -9.57
N ARG A 174 13.01 14.91 -9.70
CA ARG A 174 13.80 14.55 -10.90
C ARG A 174 14.00 13.05 -11.03
N GLU A 175 14.27 12.35 -9.94
CA GLU A 175 14.32 10.88 -9.93
C GLU A 175 12.99 10.28 -10.38
N TRP A 176 11.88 10.84 -9.91
CA TRP A 176 10.53 10.39 -10.25
C TRP A 176 10.23 10.56 -11.73
N GLU A 177 10.50 11.73 -12.30
CA GLU A 177 10.32 11.98 -13.73
C GLU A 177 11.09 10.99 -14.59
N GLY A 178 12.37 10.75 -14.25
CA GLY A 178 13.22 9.80 -14.97
C GLY A 178 12.67 8.37 -14.92
N HIS A 179 12.25 7.91 -13.73
CA HIS A 179 11.67 6.58 -13.56
C HIS A 179 10.32 6.44 -14.28
N MET A 180 9.43 7.43 -14.16
CA MET A 180 8.11 7.38 -14.79
C MET A 180 8.18 7.41 -16.32
N ALA A 181 9.17 8.11 -16.90
CA ALA A 181 9.42 8.06 -18.34
C ALA A 181 9.87 6.66 -18.80
N GLN A 182 10.68 5.97 -17.99
CA GLN A 182 11.06 4.58 -18.25
C GLN A 182 9.87 3.64 -18.11
N LEU A 183 9.04 3.83 -17.08
CA LEU A 183 7.85 3.03 -16.82
C LEU A 183 6.84 3.17 -17.96
N ALA A 184 6.55 4.41 -18.39
CA ALA A 184 5.67 4.67 -19.53
C ALA A 184 6.17 3.96 -20.80
N SER A 185 7.48 3.99 -21.04
CA SER A 185 8.09 3.29 -22.18
C SER A 185 7.89 1.77 -22.09
N ALA A 186 8.13 1.18 -20.92
CA ALA A 186 7.95 -0.25 -20.68
C ALA A 186 6.48 -0.70 -20.74
N VAL A 187 5.54 0.16 -20.35
CA VAL A 187 4.09 -0.12 -20.45
C VAL A 187 3.61 -0.11 -21.90
N VAL A 188 4.01 0.90 -22.68
CA VAL A 188 3.53 1.10 -24.06
C VAL A 188 4.18 0.12 -25.03
N ALA A 189 5.49 -0.10 -24.91
CA ALA A 189 6.27 -0.94 -25.81
C ALA A 189 7.19 -1.87 -24.99
N PRO A 190 6.63 -2.89 -24.30
CA PRO A 190 7.42 -3.80 -23.49
C PRO A 190 8.40 -4.60 -24.37
N ASP A 191 9.65 -4.67 -23.94
CA ASP A 191 10.61 -5.64 -24.47
C ASP A 191 10.21 -7.04 -24.01
N SER A 192 9.85 -7.90 -24.96
CA SER A 192 9.31 -9.24 -24.67
C SER A 192 10.33 -10.15 -23.98
N GLU A 193 11.62 -10.03 -24.30
CA GLU A 193 12.66 -10.85 -23.64
C GLU A 193 12.83 -10.43 -22.18
N LYS A 194 12.79 -9.12 -21.92
CA LYS A 194 12.87 -8.59 -20.56
C LYS A 194 11.62 -8.92 -19.74
N GLY A 195 10.44 -8.83 -20.34
CA GLY A 195 9.18 -9.27 -19.71
C GLY A 195 9.22 -10.74 -19.31
N GLN A 196 9.58 -11.61 -20.26
CA GLN A 196 9.68 -13.06 -20.03
C GLN A 196 10.66 -13.40 -18.89
N ARG A 197 11.83 -12.75 -18.88
CA ARG A 197 12.88 -13.01 -17.88
C ARG A 197 12.50 -12.46 -16.50
N ASN A 198 12.00 -11.23 -16.43
CA ASN A 198 11.84 -10.50 -15.17
C ASN A 198 10.45 -10.66 -14.52
N VAL A 199 9.47 -11.18 -15.27
CA VAL A 199 8.07 -11.32 -14.80
C VAL A 199 7.58 -12.76 -14.91
N ASP A 200 7.53 -13.32 -16.12
CA ASP A 200 6.86 -14.61 -16.37
C ASP A 200 7.63 -15.77 -15.75
N THR A 201 8.94 -15.83 -15.98
CA THR A 201 9.81 -16.88 -15.43
C THR A 201 9.80 -16.89 -13.90
N LEU A 202 9.70 -15.70 -13.29
CA LEU A 202 9.65 -15.53 -11.84
C LEU A 202 8.24 -15.73 -11.25
N LYS A 203 7.23 -15.92 -12.10
CA LYS A 203 5.80 -16.04 -11.72
C LYS A 203 5.39 -14.91 -10.76
N ILE A 204 5.72 -13.67 -11.11
CA ILE A 204 5.45 -12.53 -10.23
C ILE A 204 3.95 -12.34 -10.04
N TYR A 205 3.17 -12.45 -11.11
CA TYR A 205 1.73 -12.19 -11.12
C TYR A 205 1.00 -13.21 -12.00
N ASP A 206 -0.17 -13.67 -11.55
CA ASP A 206 -1.04 -14.60 -12.27
C ASP A 206 -2.50 -14.18 -12.03
N GLU A 207 -3.18 -13.72 -13.08
CA GLU A 207 -4.55 -13.20 -12.99
C GLU A 207 -5.58 -14.26 -12.59
N GLU A 208 -5.26 -15.54 -12.75
CA GLU A 208 -6.14 -16.64 -12.36
C GLU A 208 -5.99 -17.01 -10.87
N ASP A 209 -5.05 -16.39 -10.12
CA ASP A 209 -4.95 -16.61 -8.68
C ASP A 209 -6.20 -16.08 -7.96
N ALA A 210 -6.76 -16.90 -7.08
CA ALA A 210 -8.04 -16.61 -6.44
C ALA A 210 -8.03 -15.28 -5.65
N LEU A 211 -6.94 -14.96 -4.96
CA LEU A 211 -6.78 -13.69 -4.22
C LEU A 211 -6.64 -12.48 -5.15
N ILE A 212 -6.02 -12.64 -6.31
CA ILE A 212 -5.89 -11.55 -7.29
C ILE A 212 -7.27 -11.23 -7.89
N ARG A 213 -8.04 -12.26 -8.29
CA ARG A 213 -9.42 -12.08 -8.75
C ARG A 213 -10.34 -11.54 -7.66
N MET A 214 -10.13 -11.93 -6.41
CA MET A 214 -10.86 -11.37 -5.27
C MET A 214 -10.61 -9.87 -5.14
N ALA A 215 -9.34 -9.44 -5.19
CA ALA A 215 -8.99 -8.02 -5.16
C ALA A 215 -9.62 -7.26 -6.34
N GLU A 216 -9.61 -7.84 -7.53
CA GLU A 216 -10.26 -7.26 -8.72
C GLU A 216 -11.78 -7.13 -8.56
N THR A 217 -12.44 -8.18 -8.07
CA THR A 217 -13.88 -8.19 -7.78
C THR A 217 -14.25 -7.05 -6.84
N ILE A 218 -13.49 -6.86 -5.76
CA ILE A 218 -13.71 -5.77 -4.82
C ILE A 218 -13.48 -4.40 -5.47
N ARG A 219 -12.41 -4.23 -6.26
CA ARG A 219 -12.13 -2.98 -7.00
C ARG A 219 -13.22 -2.62 -8.00
N SER A 220 -13.89 -3.61 -8.60
CA SER A 220 -15.02 -3.40 -9.50
C SER A 220 -16.32 -2.97 -8.77
N GLY A 221 -16.28 -2.89 -7.44
CA GLY A 221 -17.42 -2.47 -6.60
C GLY A 221 -18.29 -3.62 -6.12
N VAL A 222 -17.96 -4.87 -6.46
CA VAL A 222 -18.67 -6.06 -5.97
C VAL A 222 -18.26 -6.34 -4.53
N ARG A 223 -19.23 -6.67 -3.68
CA ARG A 223 -18.98 -7.05 -2.28
C ARG A 223 -19.04 -8.57 -2.14
N PRO A 224 -17.89 -9.25 -2.06
CA PRO A 224 -17.86 -10.70 -1.84
C PRO A 224 -18.37 -11.04 -0.43
N SER A 225 -18.93 -12.23 -0.28
CA SER A 225 -19.26 -12.81 1.02
C SER A 225 -18.01 -13.27 1.75
N GLN A 226 -18.08 -13.40 3.09
CA GLN A 226 -16.98 -13.94 3.88
C GLN A 226 -16.54 -15.34 3.39
N GLY A 227 -17.49 -16.20 3.00
CA GLY A 227 -17.19 -17.54 2.49
C GLY A 227 -16.36 -17.52 1.20
N GLU A 228 -16.60 -16.55 0.31
CA GLU A 228 -15.80 -16.37 -0.91
C GLU A 228 -14.38 -15.86 -0.59
N ILE A 229 -14.25 -14.95 0.38
CA ILE A 229 -12.95 -14.46 0.87
C ILE A 229 -12.14 -15.62 1.47
N GLU A 230 -12.74 -16.44 2.35
CA GLU A 230 -12.06 -17.60 2.94
C GLU A 230 -11.68 -18.65 1.90
N ALA A 231 -12.54 -18.88 0.90
CA ALA A 231 -12.23 -19.78 -0.20
C ALA A 231 -11.02 -19.28 -1.01
N ALA A 232 -10.93 -17.98 -1.27
CA ALA A 232 -9.78 -17.39 -1.96
C ALA A 232 -8.49 -17.46 -1.13
N LEU A 233 -8.58 -17.24 0.20
CA LEU A 233 -7.44 -17.38 1.12
C LEU A 233 -6.98 -18.83 1.29
N SER A 234 -7.90 -19.80 1.14
CA SER A 234 -7.59 -21.23 1.24
C SER A 234 -7.03 -21.81 -0.06
N ALA A 235 -7.21 -21.13 -1.19
CA ALA A 235 -6.68 -21.58 -2.48
C ALA A 235 -5.14 -21.48 -2.51
N GLU A 236 -4.48 -22.44 -3.17
CA GLU A 236 -3.03 -22.46 -3.29
C GLU A 236 -2.53 -21.33 -4.22
N PRO A 237 -1.74 -20.37 -3.72
CA PRO A 237 -1.27 -19.25 -4.52
C PRO A 237 -0.14 -19.65 -5.48
N ARG A 238 -0.33 -19.38 -6.77
CA ARG A 238 0.62 -19.77 -7.83
C ARG A 238 1.68 -18.70 -8.06
N SER A 239 1.33 -17.42 -7.97
CA SER A 239 2.26 -16.28 -8.13
C SER A 239 2.90 -15.80 -6.83
N LYS A 240 4.01 -15.04 -6.94
CA LYS A 240 4.63 -14.37 -5.78
C LYS A 240 3.69 -13.31 -5.19
N TYR A 241 2.95 -12.58 -6.04
CA TYR A 241 1.98 -11.58 -5.60
C TYR A 241 0.86 -12.22 -4.76
N ALA A 242 0.25 -13.30 -5.22
CA ALA A 242 -0.79 -14.00 -4.46
C ALA A 242 -0.26 -14.61 -3.15
N ARG A 243 0.97 -15.15 -3.14
CA ARG A 243 1.63 -15.62 -1.89
C ARG A 243 1.81 -14.48 -0.90
N GLY A 244 2.28 -13.33 -1.39
CA GLY A 244 2.37 -12.12 -0.58
C GLY A 244 1.02 -11.71 -0.02
N LEU A 245 -0.02 -11.61 -0.86
CA LEU A 245 -1.36 -11.20 -0.43
C LEU A 245 -1.89 -12.11 0.68
N ASN A 246 -1.75 -13.43 0.49
CA ASN A 246 -2.18 -14.41 1.48
C ASN A 246 -1.50 -14.18 2.82
N GLN A 247 -0.17 -14.01 2.82
CA GLN A 247 0.57 -13.72 4.05
C GLN A 247 0.17 -12.37 4.66
N ALA A 248 0.03 -11.33 3.84
CA ALA A 248 -0.34 -9.98 4.28
C ALA A 248 -1.70 -9.94 4.99
N ILE A 249 -2.71 -10.57 4.40
CA ILE A 249 -4.07 -10.62 4.96
C ILE A 249 -4.06 -11.38 6.28
N ASN A 250 -3.31 -12.48 6.36
CA ASN A 250 -3.14 -13.21 7.62
C ASN A 250 -2.40 -12.36 8.69
N SER A 251 -1.41 -11.56 8.30
CA SER A 251 -0.76 -10.59 9.20
C SER A 251 -1.74 -9.53 9.71
N LEU A 252 -2.56 -8.96 8.83
CA LEU A 252 -3.58 -7.97 9.17
C LEU A 252 -4.66 -8.55 10.09
N ARG A 253 -5.09 -9.80 9.87
CA ARG A 253 -6.00 -10.52 10.77
C ARG A 253 -5.42 -10.71 12.17
N ARG A 254 -4.12 -10.99 12.28
CA ARG A 254 -3.44 -11.10 13.57
C ARG A 254 -3.28 -9.74 14.24
N ALA A 255 -2.99 -8.70 13.48
CA ALA A 255 -2.98 -7.32 13.99
C ALA A 255 -4.36 -6.93 14.53
N ASN A 256 -5.43 -7.29 13.81
CA ASN A 256 -6.81 -7.11 14.26
C ASN A 256 -7.08 -7.88 15.56
N ALA A 257 -6.71 -9.16 15.63
CA ALA A 257 -6.85 -9.97 16.84
C ALA A 257 -6.08 -9.39 18.03
N PHE A 258 -4.88 -8.85 17.80
CA PHE A 258 -4.11 -8.15 18.83
C PHE A 258 -4.82 -6.86 19.27
N PHE A 259 -5.26 -6.04 18.31
CA PHE A 259 -5.90 -4.75 18.56
C PHE A 259 -7.22 -4.88 19.34
N ILE A 260 -8.04 -5.89 19.06
CA ILE A 260 -9.30 -6.12 19.80
C ILE A 260 -9.09 -6.92 21.11
N GLY A 261 -7.85 -7.29 21.42
CA GLY A 261 -7.49 -7.99 22.64
C GLY A 261 -7.70 -9.51 22.66
N SER A 262 -7.97 -10.12 21.51
CA SER A 262 -8.04 -11.58 21.33
C SER A 262 -6.66 -12.25 21.26
N SER A 263 -5.56 -11.50 21.22
CA SER A 263 -4.19 -12.02 21.31
C SER A 263 -3.26 -11.06 22.07
N ASP A 264 -2.14 -11.59 22.58
CA ASP A 264 -1.12 -10.81 23.28
C ASP A 264 -0.01 -10.29 22.34
N LEU A 265 0.74 -9.30 22.83
CA LEU A 265 1.82 -8.64 22.10
C LEU A 265 2.93 -9.60 21.69
N ARG A 266 3.22 -10.61 22.53
CA ARG A 266 4.27 -11.58 22.29
C ARG A 266 3.92 -12.46 21.10
N SER A 267 2.71 -13.02 21.08
CA SER A 267 2.20 -13.82 19.98
C SER A 267 2.15 -13.03 18.67
N PHE A 268 1.81 -11.74 18.74
CA PHE A 268 1.84 -10.87 17.56
C PHE A 268 3.27 -10.65 17.03
N ASN A 269 4.22 -10.34 17.91
CA ASN A 269 5.62 -10.12 17.54
C ASN A 269 6.32 -11.39 17.01
N GLU A 270 6.07 -12.54 17.62
CA GLU A 270 6.60 -13.83 17.15
C GLU A 270 6.16 -14.13 15.71
N PHE A 271 4.96 -13.70 15.32
CA PHE A 271 4.47 -13.86 13.97
C PHE A 271 5.12 -12.87 12.98
N LEU A 272 5.34 -11.61 13.39
CA LEU A 272 5.98 -10.61 12.53
C LEU A 272 7.49 -10.83 12.34
N ALA A 273 8.13 -11.64 13.19
CA ALA A 273 9.56 -11.93 13.14
C ALA A 273 10.00 -12.80 11.95
N VAL A 274 9.06 -13.30 11.15
CA VAL A 274 9.28 -14.06 9.89
C VAL A 274 9.52 -13.11 8.72
#